data_AF-A0A1L9TL12-F1
#
_entry.id   AF-A0A1L9TL12-F1
#
_cell.length_a   1.000
_cell.length_b   1.000
_cell.length_c   1.000
_cell.angle_alpha   90.00
_cell.angle_beta   90.00
_cell.angle_gamma   90.00
#
_symmetry.space_group_name_H-M   'P 1'
#
loop_
_entity.id
_entity.type
_entity.pdbx_description
1 polymer ?
#
loop_
_entity_poly.entity_id
_entity_poly.type
_entity_poly.pdbx_seq_one_letter_code
_entity_poly.pdbx_strand_id
1 'polypeptide(L)'
;MADEHQETFESADAGASTTYPMQCSALRKNGHVVIKGRPCKIVDMSTSKTGKHGHAKVHLVALDIFTQKKYEDLSPSTHNMDVPNVSRREYQLLDVTDDGFLSLMDDNGSTKDDVKLPEGEVGDKINQMFTNEGKDCNVIILTAMGEQACMEVKEAPGAK
;
A
#
# COMPACT_ATOMS: atom_id res chain seq x y z
N MET A 1 17.97 -30.79 36.24
CA MET A 1 17.92 -29.33 36.09
C MET A 1 17.54 -29.07 34.66
N ALA A 2 16.41 -28.36 34.47
CA ALA A 2 15.85 -28.03 33.18
C ALA A 2 16.76 -27.00 32.49
N ASP A 3 17.05 -27.20 31.20
CA ASP A 3 17.56 -26.16 30.34
C ASP A 3 16.53 -26.01 29.21
N GLU A 4 15.67 -25.02 29.39
CA GLU A 4 14.63 -24.60 28.46
C GLU A 4 15.30 -23.87 27.29
N HIS A 5 15.55 -24.58 26.20
CA HIS A 5 16.03 -23.96 24.96
C HIS A 5 14.84 -23.24 24.30
N GLN A 6 14.66 -21.98 24.67
CA GLN A 6 13.71 -21.06 24.07
C GLN A 6 14.22 -20.70 22.67
N GLU A 7 13.84 -21.51 21.67
CA GLU A 7 14.09 -21.20 20.27
C GLU A 7 13.27 -19.97 19.88
N THR A 8 13.87 -18.79 19.97
CA THR A 8 13.36 -17.58 19.32
C THR A 8 13.38 -17.82 17.82
N PHE A 9 12.25 -18.25 17.27
CA PHE A 9 12.00 -18.17 15.83
C PHE A 9 11.94 -16.69 15.46
N GLU A 10 13.09 -16.10 15.14
CA GLU A 10 13.14 -14.90 14.31
C GLU A 10 12.51 -15.29 12.98
N SER A 11 11.25 -14.88 12.77
CA SER A 11 10.59 -14.94 11.48
C SER A 11 11.49 -14.25 10.46
N ALA A 12 12.18 -15.06 9.66
CA ALA A 12 12.98 -14.59 8.55
C ALA A 12 12.04 -13.86 7.59
N ASP A 13 12.05 -12.53 7.62
CA ASP A 13 11.50 -11.70 6.55
C ASP A 13 12.36 -11.99 5.32
N ALA A 14 11.94 -13.01 4.58
CA ALA A 14 12.59 -13.44 3.35
C ALA A 14 12.73 -12.21 2.46
N GLY A 15 13.98 -11.81 2.18
CA GLY A 15 14.35 -10.53 1.57
C GLY A 15 13.80 -10.33 0.15
N ALA A 16 12.49 -10.25 0.01
CA ALA A 16 11.81 -9.82 -1.17
C ALA A 16 12.09 -8.33 -1.32
N SER A 17 12.76 -7.97 -2.42
CA SER A 17 13.00 -6.56 -2.75
C SER A 17 11.67 -5.81 -2.71
N THR A 18 11.59 -4.79 -1.86
CA THR A 18 10.41 -3.92 -1.70
C THR A 18 10.09 -3.15 -2.98
N THR A 19 11.08 -3.02 -3.85
CA THR A 19 10.99 -2.39 -5.16
C THR A 19 11.66 -3.26 -6.22
N TYR A 20 11.32 -3.02 -7.48
CA TYR A 20 12.03 -3.54 -8.64
C TYR A 20 12.34 -2.41 -9.62
N PRO A 21 13.50 -2.43 -10.30
CA PRO A 21 13.83 -1.43 -11.29
C PRO A 21 12.99 -1.63 -12.56
N MET A 22 12.45 -0.54 -13.10
CA MET A 22 11.73 -0.52 -14.37
C MET A 22 12.14 0.71 -15.18
N GLN A 23 12.31 0.56 -16.49
CA GLN A 23 12.65 1.68 -17.34
C GLN A 23 11.52 2.72 -17.36
N CYS A 24 11.85 4.01 -17.24
CA CYS A 24 10.89 5.09 -17.16
C CYS A 24 9.90 5.13 -18.35
N SER A 25 10.34 4.74 -19.55
CA SER A 25 9.45 4.61 -20.72
C SER A 25 8.44 3.46 -20.65
N ALA A 26 8.68 2.47 -19.79
CA ALA A 26 7.79 1.34 -19.57
C ALA A 26 6.70 1.65 -18.53
N LEU A 27 6.86 2.70 -17.73
CA LEU A 27 5.83 3.20 -16.82
C LEU A 27 4.59 3.65 -17.60
N ARG A 28 3.42 3.56 -16.95
CA ARG A 28 2.12 3.89 -17.52
C ARG A 28 1.27 4.64 -16.51
N LYS A 29 0.28 5.40 -16.99
CA LYS A 29 -0.75 6.03 -16.14
C LYS A 29 -1.45 4.96 -15.29
N ASN A 30 -1.75 5.28 -14.04
CA ASN A 30 -2.22 4.36 -12.99
C ASN A 30 -1.21 3.27 -12.55
N GLY A 31 0.01 3.27 -13.08
CA GLY A 31 1.11 2.46 -12.55
C GLY A 31 1.63 3.02 -11.23
N HIS A 32 2.56 2.29 -10.61
CA HIS A 32 3.26 2.74 -9.40
C HIS A 32 4.70 3.09 -9.72
N VAL A 33 5.26 4.01 -8.96
CA VAL A 33 6.66 4.44 -9.06
C VAL A 33 7.10 4.96 -7.69
N VAL A 34 8.36 4.75 -7.34
CA VAL A 34 8.95 5.34 -6.15
C VAL A 34 9.53 6.70 -6.51
N ILE A 35 9.02 7.75 -5.88
CA ILE A 35 9.56 9.11 -6.02
C ILE A 35 10.03 9.57 -4.64
N LYS A 36 11.31 9.93 -4.53
CA LYS A 36 11.94 10.36 -3.26
C LYS A 36 11.74 9.35 -2.11
N GLY A 37 11.79 8.06 -2.41
CA GLY A 37 11.63 6.97 -1.44
C GLY A 37 10.19 6.75 -0.95
N ARG A 38 9.19 7.42 -1.54
CA ARG A 38 7.77 7.18 -1.26
C ARG A 38 7.12 6.41 -2.40
N PRO A 39 6.30 5.38 -2.11
CA PRO A 39 5.52 4.72 -3.13
C PRO A 39 4.40 5.66 -3.61
N CYS A 40 4.34 5.90 -4.91
CA CYS A 40 3.35 6.80 -5.51
C CYS A 40 2.65 6.14 -6.70
N LYS A 41 1.38 6.49 -6.89
CA LYS A 41 0.58 6.12 -8.06
C LYS A 41 0.65 7.22 -9.11
N ILE A 42 1.01 6.86 -10.34
CA ILE A 42 1.16 7.79 -11.46
C ILE A 42 -0.23 8.26 -11.90
N VAL A 43 -0.51 9.55 -11.71
CA VAL A 43 -1.77 10.18 -12.15
C VAL A 43 -1.64 10.84 -13.51
N ASP A 44 -0.44 11.29 -13.86
CA ASP A 44 -0.16 11.85 -15.19
C ASP A 44 1.28 11.55 -15.64
N MET A 45 1.46 11.41 -16.94
CA MET A 45 2.75 11.10 -17.56
C MET A 45 2.83 11.82 -18.90
N SER A 46 3.78 12.73 -19.03
CA SER A 46 4.05 13.43 -20.27
C SER A 46 5.47 13.11 -20.76
N THR A 47 5.65 12.99 -22.07
CA THR A 47 6.97 12.74 -22.67
C THR A 47 7.31 13.89 -23.61
N SER A 48 8.46 14.52 -23.39
CA SER A 48 8.98 15.62 -24.19
C SER A 48 10.24 15.18 -24.95
N LYS A 49 10.36 15.57 -26.22
CA LYS A 49 11.61 15.38 -26.98
C LYS A 49 12.46 16.63 -26.89
N THR A 50 13.71 16.49 -26.48
CA THR A 50 14.64 17.62 -26.41
C THR A 50 15.34 17.83 -27.76
N GLY A 51 14.65 18.44 -28.72
CA GLY A 51 15.22 18.76 -30.03
C GLY A 51 15.42 17.56 -30.96
N LYS A 52 16.23 17.73 -32.02
CA LYS A 52 16.38 16.78 -33.14
C LYS A 52 17.15 15.50 -32.78
N HIS A 53 18.09 15.58 -31.84
CA HIS A 53 18.95 14.46 -31.43
C HIS A 53 18.85 14.13 -29.93
N GLY A 54 18.03 14.84 -29.16
CA GLY A 54 17.95 14.62 -27.72
C GLY A 54 17.08 13.42 -27.34
N HIS A 55 17.46 12.78 -26.25
CA HIS A 55 16.66 11.73 -25.63
C HIS A 55 15.32 12.30 -25.14
N ALA A 56 14.30 11.44 -25.17
CA ALA A 56 13.01 11.79 -24.60
C ALA A 56 13.14 11.94 -23.08
N LYS A 57 12.56 13.00 -22.54
CA LYS A 57 12.43 13.23 -21.10
C LYS A 57 10.99 12.96 -20.71
N VAL A 58 10.79 12.17 -19.68
CA VAL A 58 9.47 11.87 -19.13
C VAL A 58 9.27 12.76 -17.90
N HIS A 59 8.17 13.48 -17.87
CA HIS A 59 7.68 14.16 -16.68
C HIS A 59 6.55 13.34 -16.10
N LEU A 60 6.76 12.87 -14.86
CA LEU A 60 5.84 12.04 -14.12
C LEU A 60 5.21 12.88 -13.03
N VAL A 61 3.89 12.78 -12.93
CA VAL A 61 3.12 13.31 -11.81
C VAL A 61 2.46 12.13 -11.12
N ALA A 62 2.79 11.95 -9.85
CA ALA A 62 2.28 10.86 -9.04
C ALA A 62 1.73 11.37 -7.71
N LEU A 63 0.80 10.62 -7.12
CA LEU A 63 0.28 10.85 -5.78
C LEU A 63 0.77 9.74 -4.87
N ASP A 64 1.26 10.09 -3.69
CA ASP A 64 1.57 9.12 -2.64
C ASP A 64 0.31 8.32 -2.28
N ILE A 65 0.44 6.99 -2.25
CA ILE A 65 -0.68 6.08 -2.00
C ILE A 65 -1.19 6.16 -0.56
N PHE A 66 -0.36 6.62 0.39
CA PHE A 66 -0.68 6.73 1.80
C PHE A 66 -1.06 8.16 2.19
N THR A 67 -0.25 9.14 1.80
CA THR A 67 -0.45 10.54 2.22
C THR A 67 -1.27 11.37 1.23
N GLN A 68 -1.60 10.82 0.06
CA GLN A 68 -2.22 11.53 -1.07
C GLN A 68 -1.45 12.78 -1.54
N LYS A 69 -0.22 12.98 -1.07
CA LYS A 69 0.60 14.13 -1.44
C LYS A 69 1.10 13.98 -2.87
N LYS A 70 1.04 15.08 -3.62
CA LYS A 70 1.53 15.13 -5.00
C LYS A 70 3.06 15.20 -5.04
N TYR A 71 3.64 14.34 -5.87
CA TYR A 71 5.05 14.30 -6.20
C TYR A 71 5.22 14.39 -7.72
N GLU A 72 6.25 15.13 -8.14
CA GLU A 72 6.61 15.29 -9.54
C GLU A 72 8.07 14.93 -9.71
N ASP A 73 8.36 14.23 -10.81
CA ASP A 73 9.73 13.87 -11.19
C ASP A 73 9.95 14.05 -12.70
N LEU A 74 11.17 14.41 -13.08
CA LEU A 74 11.57 14.57 -14.46
C LEU A 74 12.82 13.72 -14.72
N SER A 75 12.62 12.62 -15.42
CA SER A 75 13.65 11.61 -15.63
C SER A 75 13.80 11.27 -17.12
N PRO A 76 15.01 10.98 -17.61
CA PRO A 76 15.21 10.50 -18.97
C PRO A 76 14.42 9.21 -19.24
N SER A 77 13.90 9.03 -20.44
CA SER A 77 13.07 7.86 -20.78
C SER A 77 13.82 6.51 -20.68
N THR A 78 15.15 6.54 -20.74
CA THR A 78 16.03 5.37 -20.62
C THR A 78 16.51 5.13 -19.19
N HIS A 79 16.22 6.05 -18.26
CA HIS A 79 16.61 5.87 -16.87
C HIS A 79 15.73 4.80 -16.22
N ASN A 80 16.33 3.97 -15.36
CA ASN A 80 15.58 3.04 -14.54
C ASN A 80 15.05 3.79 -13.32
N MET A 81 13.77 3.55 -13.03
CA MET A 81 13.06 4.05 -11.85
C MET A 81 12.66 2.86 -11.01
N ASP A 82 12.68 3.02 -9.70
CA ASP A 82 12.16 2.00 -8.79
C ASP A 82 10.63 1.97 -8.84
N VAL A 83 10.08 0.77 -8.93
CA VAL A 83 8.65 0.51 -8.86
C VAL A 83 8.37 -0.26 -7.58
N PRO A 84 7.48 0.23 -6.69
CA PRO A 84 7.19 -0.47 -5.45
C PRO A 84 6.33 -1.70 -5.72
N ASN A 85 6.58 -2.77 -4.97
CA ASN A 85 5.68 -3.91 -4.92
C ASN A 85 4.48 -3.54 -4.05
N VAL A 86 3.34 -3.30 -4.70
CA VAL A 86 2.08 -2.96 -4.05
C VAL A 86 1.21 -4.20 -3.96
N SER A 87 0.98 -4.69 -2.74
CA SER A 87 0.08 -5.81 -2.46
C SER A 87 -1.22 -5.27 -1.88
N ARG A 88 -2.35 -5.68 -2.46
CA ARG A 88 -3.67 -5.42 -1.89
C ARG A 88 -4.24 -6.74 -1.39
N ARG A 89 -4.67 -6.77 -0.14
CA ARG A 89 -5.35 -7.93 0.45
C ARG A 89 -6.60 -7.47 1.17
N GLU A 90 -7.65 -8.24 1.01
CA GLU A 90 -8.90 -8.06 1.70
C GLU A 90 -8.84 -8.84 3.01
N TYR A 91 -9.35 -8.24 4.07
CA TYR A 91 -9.44 -8.84 5.39
C TYR A 91 -10.82 -8.54 5.97
N GLN A 92 -11.37 -9.48 6.73
CA GLN A 92 -12.59 -9.25 7.49
C GLN A 92 -12.24 -8.45 8.75
N LEU A 93 -12.97 -7.37 9.02
CA LEU A 93 -12.84 -6.60 10.24
C LEU A 93 -13.56 -7.34 11.37
N LEU A 94 -12.81 -7.76 12.39
CA LEU A 94 -13.35 -8.42 13.58
C LEU A 94 -13.66 -7.43 14.69
N ASP A 95 -12.75 -6.48 14.94
CA ASP A 95 -12.88 -5.50 16.01
C ASP A 95 -11.98 -4.28 15.76
N VAL A 96 -12.29 -3.18 16.45
CA VAL A 96 -11.45 -1.98 16.53
C VAL A 96 -11.06 -1.80 18.00
N THR A 97 -9.79 -2.05 18.31
CA THR A 97 -9.28 -1.92 19.68
C THR A 97 -9.30 -0.45 20.14
N ASP A 98 -9.46 -0.23 21.45
CA ASP A 98 -9.45 1.11 22.06
C ASP A 98 -8.14 1.90 21.79
N ASP A 99 -7.05 1.18 21.54
CA ASP A 99 -5.73 1.74 21.20
C ASP A 99 -5.65 2.21 19.72
N GLY A 100 -6.73 2.05 18.94
CA GLY A 100 -6.83 2.49 17.55
C GLY A 100 -6.22 1.52 16.53
N PHE A 101 -6.07 0.25 16.90
CA PHE A 101 -5.65 -0.82 15.98
C PHE A 101 -6.85 -1.63 15.50
N LEU A 102 -6.82 -2.00 14.22
CA LEU A 102 -7.83 -2.85 13.58
C LEU A 102 -7.46 -4.31 13.82
N SER A 103 -8.40 -5.09 14.34
CA SER A 103 -8.31 -6.55 14.40
C SER A 103 -8.91 -7.13 13.13
N LEU A 104 -8.06 -7.73 12.30
CA LEU A 104 -8.38 -8.18 10.95
C LEU A 104 -8.21 -9.69 10.83
N MET A 105 -9.10 -10.38 10.14
CA MET A 105 -8.98 -11.81 9.83
C MET A 105 -8.73 -12.02 8.34
N ASP A 106 -7.77 -12.87 8.00
CA ASP A 106 -7.55 -13.32 6.61
C ASP A 106 -8.44 -14.52 6.25
N ASP A 107 -8.48 -14.87 4.96
CA ASP A 107 -9.26 -16.03 4.49
C ASP A 107 -8.78 -17.38 5.05
N ASN A 108 -7.57 -17.44 5.61
CA ASN A 108 -6.99 -18.63 6.22
C ASN A 108 -7.32 -18.74 7.72
N GLY A 109 -8.07 -17.78 8.27
CA GLY A 109 -8.40 -17.72 9.70
C GLY A 109 -7.28 -17.19 10.59
N SER A 110 -6.23 -16.63 10.02
CA SER A 110 -5.18 -15.93 10.77
C SER A 110 -5.64 -14.51 11.09
N THR A 111 -5.45 -14.09 12.33
CA THR A 111 -5.75 -12.72 12.77
C THR A 111 -4.52 -11.82 12.67
N LYS A 112 -4.77 -10.54 12.46
CA LYS A 112 -3.78 -9.51 12.17
C LYS A 112 -4.20 -8.22 12.86
N ASP A 113 -3.39 -7.80 13.83
CA ASP A 113 -3.67 -6.66 14.71
C ASP A 113 -2.59 -5.55 14.59
N ASP A 114 -1.75 -5.58 13.55
CA ASP A 114 -0.64 -4.64 13.33
C ASP A 114 -1.03 -3.40 12.49
N VAL A 115 -2.28 -3.33 12.02
CA VAL A 115 -2.76 -2.23 11.18
C VAL A 115 -3.51 -1.21 12.03
N LYS A 116 -3.06 0.04 11.99
CA LYS A 116 -3.76 1.15 12.65
C LYS A 116 -4.98 1.58 11.85
N LEU A 117 -6.01 2.05 12.57
CA LEU A 117 -7.15 2.74 11.97
C LEU A 117 -6.63 3.96 11.18
N PRO A 118 -6.92 4.05 9.87
CA PRO A 118 -6.48 5.20 9.08
C PRO A 118 -7.20 6.46 9.53
N GLU A 119 -6.50 7.59 9.59
CA GLU A 119 -7.13 8.88 9.87
C GLU A 119 -7.91 9.40 8.63
N GLY A 120 -9.03 10.08 8.88
CA GLY A 120 -9.87 10.71 7.85
C GLY A 120 -11.08 9.85 7.44
N GLU A 121 -11.61 10.12 6.24
CA GLU A 121 -12.92 9.59 5.80
C GLU A 121 -13.01 8.06 5.82
N VAL A 122 -11.90 7.34 5.65
CA VAL A 122 -11.89 5.86 5.69
C VAL A 122 -12.04 5.37 7.12
N GLY A 123 -11.35 5.96 8.09
CA GLY A 123 -11.48 5.61 9.51
C GLY A 123 -12.86 5.96 10.06
N ASP A 124 -13.39 7.13 9.69
CA ASP A 124 -14.73 7.56 10.06
C ASP A 124 -15.80 6.58 9.55
N LYS A 125 -15.65 6.10 8.30
CA LYS A 125 -16.54 5.08 7.73
C LYS A 125 -16.44 3.75 8.45
N ILE A 126 -15.23 3.31 8.83
CA ILE A 126 -15.04 2.07 9.60
C ILE A 126 -15.77 2.17 10.94
N ASN A 127 -15.54 3.24 11.70
CA ASN A 127 -16.23 3.46 12.97
C ASN A 127 -17.74 3.56 12.79
N GLN A 128 -18.21 4.20 11.72
CA GLN A 128 -19.65 4.28 11.45
C GLN A 128 -20.25 2.90 11.13
N MET A 129 -19.68 2.16 10.18
CA MET A 129 -20.25 0.87 9.76
C MET A 129 -20.13 -0.20 10.84
N PHE A 130 -18.99 -0.24 11.53
CA PHE A 130 -18.71 -1.26 12.54
C PHE A 130 -19.28 -0.88 13.91
N THR A 131 -18.95 0.29 14.45
CA THR A 131 -19.35 0.69 15.82
C THR A 131 -20.80 1.16 15.89
N ASN A 132 -21.29 1.94 14.90
CA ASN A 132 -22.65 2.48 14.96
C ASN A 132 -23.69 1.55 14.32
N GLU A 133 -23.37 0.94 13.18
CA GLU A 133 -24.32 0.08 12.45
C GLU A 133 -24.20 -1.40 12.83
N GLY A 134 -23.11 -1.83 13.47
CA GLY A 134 -22.89 -3.22 13.87
C GLY A 134 -22.83 -4.19 12.70
N LYS A 135 -22.39 -3.71 11.52
CA LYS A 135 -22.33 -4.50 10.29
C LYS A 135 -20.96 -5.14 10.12
N ASP A 136 -20.97 -6.36 9.62
CA ASP A 136 -19.75 -7.02 9.15
C ASP A 136 -19.15 -6.25 7.97
N CYS A 137 -17.88 -5.91 8.08
CA CYS A 137 -17.16 -5.13 7.08
C CYS A 137 -15.88 -5.86 6.67
N ASN A 138 -15.56 -5.78 5.39
CA ASN A 138 -14.26 -6.17 4.86
C ASN A 138 -13.44 -4.91 4.59
N VAL A 139 -12.20 -4.90 5.05
CA VAL A 139 -11.25 -3.82 4.77
C VAL A 139 -10.19 -4.29 3.78
N ILE A 140 -9.77 -3.38 2.91
CA ILE A 140 -8.70 -3.63 1.96
C ILE A 140 -7.44 -2.96 2.48
N ILE A 141 -6.49 -3.78 2.90
CA ILE A 141 -5.17 -3.34 3.34
C ILE A 141 -4.24 -3.33 2.14
N LEU A 142 -3.60 -2.19 1.96
CA LEU A 142 -2.58 -1.99 0.95
C LEU A 142 -1.22 -1.94 1.62
N THR A 143 -0.33 -2.82 1.17
CA THR A 143 1.04 -2.94 1.66
C THR A 143 2.00 -2.53 0.55
N ALA A 144 2.89 -1.58 0.84
CA ALA A 144 3.93 -1.15 -0.07
C ALA A 144 5.17 -0.69 0.72
N MET A 145 6.35 -1.18 0.33
CA MET A 145 7.64 -0.79 0.93
C MET A 145 7.70 -0.93 2.47
N GLY A 146 7.00 -1.91 3.04
CA GLY A 146 6.94 -2.13 4.50
C GLY A 146 5.93 -1.25 5.24
N GLU A 147 5.23 -0.35 4.56
CA GLU A 147 4.13 0.45 5.09
C GLU A 147 2.79 -0.22 4.72
N GLN A 148 1.85 -0.26 5.67
CA GLN A 148 0.51 -0.83 5.51
C GLN A 148 -0.51 0.23 5.87
N ALA A 149 -1.54 0.38 5.03
CA ALA A 149 -2.68 1.24 5.35
C ALA A 149 -3.99 0.63 4.84
N CYS A 150 -5.05 0.83 5.60
CA CYS A 150 -6.39 0.54 5.14
C CYS A 150 -6.82 1.62 4.13
N MET A 151 -7.12 1.19 2.90
CA MET A 151 -7.49 2.08 1.81
C MET A 151 -9.00 2.17 1.60
N GLU A 152 -9.70 1.06 1.82
CA GLU A 152 -11.12 0.95 1.50
C GLU A 152 -11.81 0.03 2.52
N VAL A 153 -13.02 0.38 2.90
CA VAL A 153 -13.93 -0.47 3.69
C VAL A 153 -15.15 -0.78 2.83
N LYS A 154 -15.55 -2.04 2.83
CA LYS A 154 -16.72 -2.57 2.12
C LYS A 154 -17.59 -3.31 3.11
N GLU A 155 -18.90 -3.25 2.92
CA GLU A 155 -19.82 -4.11 3.66
C GLU A 155 -19.56 -5.57 3.24
N ALA A 156 -19.40 -6.47 4.21
CA ALA A 156 -19.24 -7.87 3.93
C ALA A 156 -20.53 -8.37 3.25
N PRO A 157 -20.44 -9.21 2.21
CA PRO A 157 -21.64 -9.79 1.61
C PRO A 157 -22.32 -10.66 2.66
N GLY A 158 -23.37 -10.11 3.29
CA GLY A 158 -24.11 -10.80 4.33
C GLY A 158 -24.56 -12.16 3.81
N ALA A 159 -24.19 -13.23 4.54
CA ALA A 159 -24.77 -14.54 4.33
C ALA A 159 -26.29 -14.40 4.54
N LYS A 160 -27.04 -14.39 3.44
CA LYS A 160 -28.49 -14.58 3.46
C LYS A 160 -28.84 -15.99 3.89
#